data_AF-A0A1E9HQV3-F1
#
_entry.id   AF-A0A1E9HQV3-F1
#
_cell.length_a   1.000
_cell.length_b   1.000
_cell.length_c   1.000
_cell.angle_alpha   90.00
_cell.angle_beta   90.00
_cell.angle_gamma   90.00
#
_symmetry.space_group_name_H-M   'P 1'
#
loop_
_entity.id
_entity.type
_entity.pdbx_description
1 polymer ?
#
loop_
_entity_poly.entity_id
_entity_poly.type
_entity_poly.pdbx_seq_one_letter_code
_entity_poly.pdbx_strand_id
1 'polypeptide(L)'
;MGIIGIGVDIADVPRFQEHIERVPELLDRLLTPAEQLKKNGRRRSPESLAARFSAKEALVKALQFPQIIPWQEAEVVSAFSGAPSFRLSGWVLEMFRQRGGEHVHLSITHDGDRTITYVIVEGSGPSLSPPVDQPAPPLPGTEEHDRALAQFRADVALRRQERNRMREEARRNNPG
;
A
#
# COMPACT_ATOMS: atom_id res chain seq x y z
N MET A 1 8.93 -21.02 -1.63
CA MET A 1 8.74 -19.61 -1.29
C MET A 1 9.68 -18.78 -2.12
N GLY A 2 9.23 -17.62 -2.59
CA GLY A 2 10.02 -16.64 -3.35
C GLY A 2 9.48 -15.23 -3.16
N ILE A 3 10.12 -14.26 -3.80
CA ILE A 3 9.69 -12.85 -3.79
C ILE A 3 8.50 -12.68 -4.74
N ILE A 4 7.38 -12.25 -4.16
CA ILE A 4 6.16 -11.90 -4.91
C ILE A 4 6.29 -10.48 -5.47
N GLY A 5 6.83 -9.54 -4.69
CA GLY A 5 6.99 -8.19 -5.16
C GLY A 5 7.83 -7.32 -4.23
N ILE A 6 8.28 -6.20 -4.77
CA ILE A 6 9.11 -5.21 -4.06
C ILE A 6 8.50 -3.82 -4.25
N GLY A 7 8.68 -2.97 -3.25
CA GLY A 7 8.25 -1.59 -3.31
C GLY A 7 9.24 -0.69 -2.59
N VAL A 8 9.48 0.47 -3.19
CA VAL A 8 10.28 1.54 -2.60
C VAL A 8 9.48 2.84 -2.67
N ASP A 9 9.55 3.61 -1.60
CA ASP A 9 8.99 4.95 -1.55
C ASP A 9 9.93 5.93 -0.87
N ILE A 10 9.80 7.20 -1.25
CA ILE A 10 10.49 8.33 -0.62
C ILE A 10 9.46 9.39 -0.27
N ALA A 11 9.44 9.78 1.01
CA ALA A 11 8.62 10.88 1.50
C ALA A 11 9.47 12.11 1.80
N ASP A 12 9.05 13.25 1.28
CA ASP A 12 9.50 14.58 1.69
C ASP A 12 8.76 14.98 2.97
N VAL A 13 9.48 15.12 4.08
CA VAL A 13 8.89 15.35 5.40
C VAL A 13 8.17 16.71 5.48
N PRO A 14 8.80 17.85 5.11
CA PRO A 14 8.13 19.15 5.07
C PRO A 14 6.86 19.13 4.22
N ARG A 15 6.94 18.56 3.01
CA ARG A 15 5.78 18.47 2.11
C ARG A 15 4.68 17.62 2.73
N PHE A 16 5.01 16.48 3.32
CA PHE A 16 4.01 15.65 3.99
C PHE A 16 3.34 16.39 5.15
N GLN A 17 4.14 17.11 5.96
CA GLN A 17 3.65 17.93 7.06
C GLN A 17 2.68 19.01 6.58
N GLU A 18 3.05 19.79 5.57
CA GLU A 18 2.17 20.80 4.97
C GLU A 18 0.86 20.21 4.47
N HIS A 19 0.90 19.00 3.90
CA HIS A 19 -0.31 18.34 3.40
C HIS A 19 -1.27 17.96 4.52
N ILE A 20 -0.77 17.40 5.63
CA ILE A 20 -1.62 16.99 6.76
C ILE A 20 -2.06 18.18 7.63
N GLU A 21 -1.34 19.31 7.58
CA GLU A 21 -1.77 20.55 8.24
C GLU A 21 -2.87 21.25 7.43
N ARG A 22 -2.78 21.22 6.10
CA ARG A 22 -3.80 21.79 5.21
C ARG A 22 -5.10 20.99 5.22
N VAL A 23 -5.02 19.66 5.36
CA VAL A 23 -6.19 18.76 5.39
C VAL A 23 -6.04 17.80 6.58
N PRO A 24 -6.47 18.20 7.79
CA PRO A 24 -6.29 17.41 9.01
C PRO A 24 -6.87 15.99 8.93
N GLU A 25 -8.00 15.81 8.26
CA GLU A 25 -8.68 14.52 8.08
C GLU A 25 -7.85 13.53 7.25
N LEU A 26 -6.86 14.03 6.49
CA LEU A 26 -5.97 13.20 5.70
C LEU A 26 -5.17 12.27 6.61
N LEU A 27 -4.71 12.75 7.76
CA LEU A 27 -3.90 11.95 8.67
C LEU A 27 -4.70 10.79 9.23
N ASP A 28 -5.94 11.05 9.65
CA ASP A 28 -6.86 10.02 10.14
C ASP A 28 -7.23 9.04 9.04
N ARG A 29 -7.36 9.49 7.78
CA ARG A 29 -7.59 8.56 6.66
C ARG A 29 -6.39 7.65 6.38
N LEU A 30 -5.17 8.16 6.54
CA LEU A 30 -3.94 7.44 6.21
C LEU A 30 -3.45 6.53 7.34
N LEU A 31 -3.49 6.99 8.58
CA LEU A 31 -2.83 6.36 9.72
C LEU A 31 -3.83 6.03 10.84
N THR A 32 -3.65 4.86 11.45
CA THR A 32 -4.42 4.48 12.65
C THR A 32 -4.07 5.39 13.83
N PRO A 33 -4.93 5.49 14.85
CA PRO A 33 -4.59 6.22 16.07
C PRO A 33 -3.29 5.74 16.73
N ALA A 34 -3.01 4.43 16.69
CA ALA A 34 -1.79 3.85 17.25
C ALA A 34 -0.52 4.23 16.46
N GLU A 35 -0.67 4.47 15.15
CA GLU A 35 0.40 4.99 14.30
C GLU A 35 0.70 6.46 14.56
N GLN A 36 -0.33 7.25 14.89
CA GLN A 36 -0.19 8.68 15.15
C GLN A 36 0.48 9.01 16.49
N LEU A 37 0.41 8.07 17.45
CA LEU A 37 0.86 8.27 18.82
C LEU A 37 2.13 7.46 19.16
N LYS A 38 2.95 8.02 20.05
CA LYS A 38 4.03 7.31 20.75
C LYS A 38 3.43 6.50 21.91
N LYS A 39 4.21 5.57 22.47
CA LYS A 39 3.79 4.74 23.62
C LYS A 39 3.34 5.55 24.84
N ASN A 40 3.85 6.78 24.99
CA ASN A 40 3.48 7.70 26.07
C ASN A 40 2.26 8.59 25.75
N GLY A 41 1.50 8.28 24.68
CA GLY A 41 0.31 9.02 24.28
C GLY A 41 0.57 10.35 23.57
N ARG A 42 1.83 10.78 23.43
CA ARG A 42 2.16 12.01 22.68
C ARG A 42 2.13 11.74 21.18
N ARG A 43 1.78 12.75 20.38
CA ARG A 43 1.86 12.67 18.92
C ARG A 43 3.28 12.35 18.46
N ARG A 44 3.39 11.57 17.40
CA ARG A 44 4.67 11.32 16.71
C ARG A 44 5.16 12.58 16.00
N SER A 45 6.47 12.61 15.75
CA SER A 45 7.07 13.69 14.98
C SER A 45 6.70 13.58 13.50
N PRO A 46 6.76 14.68 12.72
CA PRO A 46 6.46 14.68 11.29
C PRO A 46 7.25 13.61 10.51
N GLU A 47 8.54 13.43 10.81
CA GLU A 47 9.40 12.42 10.17
C GLU A 47 8.83 11.02 10.39
N SER A 48 8.41 10.70 11.62
CA SER A 48 7.89 9.39 11.97
C SER A 48 6.50 9.13 11.37
N LEU A 49 5.70 10.18 11.14
CA LEU A 49 4.40 10.08 10.45
C LEU A 49 4.62 9.88 8.94
N ALA A 50 5.49 10.69 8.34
CA ALA A 50 5.88 10.58 6.93
C ALA A 50 6.48 9.20 6.63
N ALA A 51 7.31 8.66 7.53
CA ALA A 51 7.86 7.32 7.42
C ALA A 51 6.79 6.22 7.33
N ARG A 52 5.70 6.34 8.08
CA ARG A 52 4.60 5.37 8.05
C ARG A 52 3.80 5.48 6.77
N PHE A 53 3.55 6.70 6.33
CA PHE A 53 2.92 6.94 5.04
C PHE A 53 3.75 6.32 3.90
N SER A 54 5.06 6.62 3.86
CA SER A 54 6.03 6.05 2.91
C SER A 54 6.04 4.52 2.96
N ALA A 55 5.99 3.92 4.15
CA ALA A 55 5.95 2.47 4.29
C ALA A 55 4.69 1.88 3.63
N LYS A 56 3.52 2.50 3.83
CA LYS A 56 2.26 2.04 3.22
C LYS A 56 2.28 2.20 1.70
N GLU A 57 2.82 3.30 1.18
CA GLU A 57 3.01 3.50 -0.27
C GLU A 57 3.95 2.44 -0.86
N ALA A 58 5.05 2.13 -0.17
CA ALA A 58 5.95 1.05 -0.56
C ALA A 58 5.24 -0.32 -0.55
N LEU A 59 4.36 -0.59 0.43
CA LEU A 59 3.54 -1.81 0.44
C LEU A 59 2.56 -1.86 -0.75
N VAL A 60 1.90 -0.74 -1.06
CA VAL A 60 0.99 -0.62 -2.23
C VAL A 60 1.74 -0.93 -3.51
N LYS A 61 2.97 -0.42 -3.67
CA LYS A 61 3.84 -0.72 -4.81
C LYS A 61 4.25 -2.19 -4.86
N ALA A 62 4.70 -2.75 -3.73
CA ALA A 62 5.12 -4.15 -3.63
C ALA A 62 4.02 -5.14 -4.00
N LEU A 63 2.77 -4.81 -3.65
CA LEU A 63 1.61 -5.64 -3.96
C LEU A 63 0.90 -5.23 -5.24
N GLN A 64 1.38 -4.21 -5.96
CA GLN A 64 0.67 -3.61 -7.11
C GLN A 64 -0.81 -3.38 -6.80
N PHE A 65 -1.09 -2.83 -5.62
CA PHE A 65 -2.44 -2.43 -5.24
C PHE A 65 -2.86 -1.17 -6.00
N PRO A 66 -4.18 -0.95 -6.17
CA PRO A 66 -4.66 0.38 -6.57
C PRO A 66 -4.21 1.40 -5.51
N GLN A 67 -3.93 2.65 -5.92
CA GLN A 67 -3.52 3.69 -4.97
C GLN A 67 -4.56 4.01 -3.89
N ILE A 68 -5.83 3.65 -4.10
CA ILE A 68 -6.90 3.83 -3.11
C ILE A 68 -7.14 2.48 -2.43
N ILE A 69 -6.45 2.26 -1.31
CA ILE A 69 -6.71 1.17 -0.36
C ILE A 69 -7.29 1.73 0.95
N PRO A 70 -7.95 0.90 1.79
CA PRO A 70 -8.22 1.25 3.18
C PRO A 70 -6.90 1.32 3.96
N TRP A 71 -6.21 2.45 3.92
CA TRP A 71 -4.85 2.64 4.44
C TRP A 71 -4.64 2.19 5.89
N GLN A 72 -5.65 2.34 6.75
CA GLN A 72 -5.60 1.91 8.15
C GLN A 72 -5.53 0.38 8.32
N GLU A 73 -5.89 -0.40 7.31
CA GLU A 73 -5.77 -1.86 7.32
C GLU A 73 -4.34 -2.34 7.03
N ALA A 74 -3.42 -1.43 6.71
CA ALA A 74 -1.99 -1.67 6.61
C ALA A 74 -1.26 -0.88 7.70
N GLU A 75 -1.27 -1.38 8.93
CA GLU A 75 -0.72 -0.66 10.07
C GLU A 75 0.77 -0.94 10.27
N VAL A 76 1.58 0.11 10.37
CA VAL A 76 3.00 0.02 10.70
C VAL A 76 3.19 -0.12 12.21
N VAL A 77 3.66 -1.29 12.63
CA VAL A 77 3.90 -1.66 14.02
C VAL A 77 5.40 -1.83 14.29
N SER A 78 5.77 -1.93 15.57
CA SER A 78 7.10 -2.40 15.97
C SER A 78 6.99 -3.87 16.37
N ALA A 79 7.80 -4.72 15.75
CA ALA A 79 7.98 -6.10 16.18
C ALA A 79 8.56 -6.15 17.60
N PHE A 80 8.53 -7.33 18.23
CA PHE A 80 9.11 -7.53 19.56
C PHE A 80 10.60 -7.13 19.62
N SER A 81 11.34 -7.35 18.54
CA SER A 81 12.75 -6.94 18.39
C SER A 81 12.95 -5.42 18.25
N GLY A 82 11.87 -4.63 18.13
CA GLY A 82 11.91 -3.21 17.83
C GLY A 82 11.95 -2.86 16.35
N ALA A 83 12.19 -3.85 15.47
CA ALA A 83 12.17 -3.64 14.02
C ALA A 83 10.78 -3.19 13.51
N PRO A 84 10.70 -2.30 12.52
CA PRO A 84 9.42 -1.95 11.91
C PRO A 84 8.82 -3.16 11.17
N SER A 85 7.50 -3.32 11.24
CA SER A 85 6.76 -4.40 10.60
C SER A 85 5.34 -3.95 10.25
N PHE A 86 4.58 -4.80 9.55
CA PHE A 86 3.18 -4.57 9.24
C PHE A 86 2.25 -5.49 10.02
N ARG A 87 1.16 -4.93 10.52
CA ARG A 87 -0.05 -5.66 10.88
C ARG A 87 -1.09 -5.37 9.80
N LEU A 88 -1.37 -6.37 8.97
CA LEU A 88 -2.39 -6.29 7.93
C LEU A 88 -3.72 -6.80 8.47
N SER A 89 -4.82 -6.16 8.08
CA SER A 89 -6.19 -6.58 8.42
C SER A 89 -7.14 -6.39 7.24
N GLY A 90 -8.41 -6.77 7.41
CA GLY A 90 -9.48 -6.50 6.45
C GLY A 90 -9.18 -6.92 5.01
N TRP A 91 -9.57 -6.05 4.08
CA TRP A 91 -9.37 -6.21 2.65
C TRP A 91 -7.88 -6.28 2.27
N VAL A 92 -7.01 -5.50 2.92
CA VAL A 92 -5.57 -5.53 2.62
C VAL A 92 -4.97 -6.90 2.93
N LEU A 93 -5.28 -7.48 4.09
CA LEU A 93 -4.84 -8.83 4.46
C LEU A 93 -5.42 -9.88 3.52
N GLU A 94 -6.71 -9.79 3.21
CA GLU A 94 -7.38 -10.73 2.31
C GLU A 94 -6.68 -10.76 0.95
N MET A 95 -6.48 -9.61 0.32
CA MET A 95 -5.82 -9.54 -0.98
C MET A 95 -4.33 -9.93 -0.91
N PHE A 96 -3.64 -9.61 0.19
CA PHE A 96 -2.28 -10.08 0.44
C PHE A 96 -2.22 -11.61 0.41
N ARG A 97 -3.14 -12.29 1.09
CA ARG A 97 -3.23 -13.75 1.11
C ARG A 97 -3.69 -14.34 -0.22
N GLN A 98 -4.63 -13.71 -0.92
CA GLN A 98 -5.07 -14.15 -2.25
C GLN A 98 -3.91 -14.13 -3.27
N ARG A 99 -2.94 -13.22 -3.09
CA ARG A 99 -1.71 -13.22 -3.88
C ARG A 99 -0.64 -14.21 -3.41
N GLY A 100 -0.95 -15.06 -2.43
CA GLY A 100 -0.01 -16.02 -1.85
C GLY A 100 1.03 -15.39 -0.91
N GLY A 101 0.80 -14.17 -0.42
CA GLY A 101 1.68 -13.47 0.51
C GLY A 101 1.73 -14.15 1.87
N GLU A 102 2.94 -14.27 2.42
CA GLU A 102 3.20 -14.91 3.71
C GLU A 102 3.96 -13.99 4.67
N HIS A 103 4.98 -13.31 4.15
CA HIS A 103 5.82 -12.40 4.92
C HIS A 103 5.96 -11.05 4.24
N VAL A 104 6.06 -10.00 5.05
CA VAL A 104 6.40 -8.64 4.61
C VAL A 104 7.64 -8.19 5.37
N HIS A 105 8.69 -7.90 4.64
CA HIS A 105 9.91 -7.30 5.16
C HIS A 105 9.84 -5.79 4.96
N LEU A 106 10.00 -5.03 6.04
CA LEU A 106 9.95 -3.57 6.02
C LEU A 106 11.27 -3.02 6.56
N SER A 107 11.87 -2.09 5.82
CA SER A 107 12.99 -1.28 6.27
C SER A 107 12.68 0.20 6.05
N ILE A 108 13.08 1.02 7.01
CA ILE A 108 12.84 2.47 7.02
C ILE A 108 14.16 3.13 7.38
N THR A 109 14.56 4.13 6.59
CA THR A 109 15.68 5.00 6.91
C THR A 109 15.29 6.45 6.67
N HIS A 110 15.92 7.38 7.37
CA HIS A 110 15.74 8.80 7.15
C HIS A 110 17.10 9.47 7.00
N ASP A 111 17.17 10.46 6.12
CA ASP A 111 18.33 11.32 5.94
C ASP A 111 17.87 12.72 5.59
N GLY A 112 18.31 13.72 6.36
CA GLY A 112 17.76 15.07 6.33
C GLY A 112 16.23 15.09 6.39
N ASP A 113 15.62 15.82 5.45
CA ASP A 113 14.17 16.00 5.32
C ASP A 113 13.49 14.91 4.47
N ARG A 114 14.10 13.72 4.39
CA ARG A 114 13.61 12.60 3.58
C ARG A 114 13.52 11.34 4.41
N THR A 115 12.49 10.55 4.13
CA THR A 115 12.41 9.16 4.58
C THR A 115 12.32 8.25 3.37
N ILE A 116 13.06 7.15 3.39
CA ILE A 116 13.03 6.10 2.37
C ILE A 116 12.55 4.81 3.02
N THR A 117 11.64 4.12 2.35
CA THR A 117 11.10 2.85 2.81
C THR A 117 11.23 1.77 1.76
N TYR A 118 11.65 0.58 2.19
CA TYR A 118 11.70 -0.62 1.38
C TYR A 118 10.72 -1.64 1.92
N VAL A 119 9.96 -2.25 1.01
CA VAL A 119 9.08 -3.38 1.29
C VAL A 119 9.40 -4.52 0.34
N ILE A 120 9.55 -5.72 0.89
CA ILE A 120 9.64 -6.98 0.13
C ILE A 120 8.52 -7.89 0.63
N VAL A 121 7.76 -8.44 -0.31
CA VAL A 121 6.73 -9.44 -0.02
C VAL A 121 7.21 -10.82 -0.47
N GLU A 122 7.20 -11.77 0.45
CA GLU A 122 7.55 -13.16 0.19
C GLU A 122 6.34 -14.08 0.39
N GLY A 123 6.32 -15.18 -0.36
CA GLY A 123 5.34 -16.23 -0.17
C GLY A 123 5.36 -17.28 -1.27
N SER A 124 4.24 -17.96 -1.46
CA SER A 124 4.04 -19.05 -2.41
C SER A 124 3.35 -18.62 -3.71
N GLY A 125 2.87 -17.38 -3.78
CA GLY A 125 2.26 -16.82 -4.99
C GLY A 125 3.26 -16.55 -6.13
N PRO A 126 2.76 -16.30 -7.35
CA PRO A 126 3.60 -15.94 -8.48
C PRO A 126 4.24 -14.56 -8.27
N SER A 127 5.39 -14.33 -8.91
CA SER A 127 5.98 -13.00 -8.93
C SER A 127 5.08 -12.02 -9.68
N LEU A 128 4.90 -10.82 -9.13
CA LEU A 128 4.21 -9.70 -9.77
C LEU A 128 5.13 -8.94 -10.74
N SER A 129 6.43 -9.21 -10.70
CA SER A 129 7.35 -8.71 -11.72
C SER A 129 7.24 -9.57 -12.96
N PRO A 130 7.18 -8.97 -14.15
CA PRO A 130 7.14 -9.75 -15.38
C PRO A 130 8.46 -10.50 -15.64
N PRO A 131 8.44 -11.58 -16.44
CA PRO A 131 9.64 -12.26 -16.91
C PRO A 131 10.58 -11.32 -17.67
N VAL A 132 11.90 -11.56 -17.58
CA VAL A 132 12.91 -10.73 -18.26
C VAL A 132 12.90 -10.89 -19.78
N ASP A 133 12.33 -11.98 -20.28
CA ASP A 133 12.19 -12.34 -21.69
C ASP A 133 10.78 -12.06 -22.24
N GLN A 134 9.94 -11.32 -21.49
CA GLN A 134 8.65 -10.87 -22.00
C GLN A 134 8.83 -10.01 -23.27
N PRO A 135 7.86 -10.04 -24.21
CA PRO A 135 7.90 -9.15 -25.36
C PRO A 135 7.83 -7.68 -24.91
N ALA A 136 8.41 -6.78 -25.70
CA ALA A 136 8.33 -5.35 -25.44
C ALA A 136 6.86 -4.91 -25.40
N PRO A 137 6.46 -4.08 -24.42
CA PRO A 137 5.10 -3.55 -24.40
C PRO A 137 4.85 -2.67 -25.64
N PRO A 138 3.60 -2.60 -26.14
CA PRO A 138 3.26 -1.74 -27.28
C PRO A 138 3.62 -0.27 -27.01
N LEU A 139 4.19 0.40 -28.02
CA LEU A 139 4.61 1.79 -27.92
C LEU A 139 3.41 2.71 -27.64
N PRO A 140 3.51 3.67 -26.70
CA PRO A 140 2.45 4.64 -26.45
C PRO A 140 1.96 5.34 -27.72
N GLY A 141 0.64 5.46 -27.89
CA GLY A 141 0.02 6.11 -29.05
C GLY A 141 -0.10 5.23 -30.31
N THR A 142 0.27 3.96 -30.24
CA THR A 142 -0.06 2.96 -31.27
C THR A 142 -1.48 2.42 -31.06
N GLU A 143 -2.15 1.98 -32.13
CA GLU A 143 -3.47 1.34 -32.01
C GLU A 143 -3.45 0.12 -31.07
N GLU A 144 -2.36 -0.63 -31.07
CA GLU A 144 -2.21 -1.79 -30.19
C GLU A 144 -2.13 -1.36 -28.71
N HIS A 145 -1.34 -0.32 -28.40
CA HIS A 145 -1.28 0.26 -27.06
C HIS A 145 -2.65 0.78 -26.62
N ASP A 146 -3.35 1.50 -27.49
CA ASP A 146 -4.65 2.10 -27.18
C ASP A 146 -5.72 1.02 -26.94
N ARG A 147 -5.71 -0.06 -27.74
CA ARG A 147 -6.57 -1.23 -27.51
C ARG A 147 -6.26 -1.91 -26.17
N ALA A 148 -4.98 -2.18 -25.90
CA ALA A 148 -4.57 -2.81 -24.65
C ALA A 148 -4.93 -1.96 -23.42
N LEU A 149 -4.72 -0.64 -23.49
CA LEU A 149 -5.07 0.30 -22.43
C LEU A 149 -6.59 0.39 -22.22
N ALA A 150 -7.38 0.41 -23.30
CA ALA A 150 -8.84 0.41 -23.21
C ALA A 150 -9.35 -0.87 -22.54
N GLN A 151 -8.81 -2.02 -22.91
CA GLN A 151 -9.17 -3.32 -22.35
C GLN A 151 -8.80 -3.40 -20.86
N PHE A 152 -7.58 -2.98 -20.50
CA PHE A 152 -7.17 -2.88 -19.10
C PHE A 152 -8.08 -1.97 -18.27
N ARG A 153 -8.45 -0.79 -18.80
CA ARG A 153 -9.38 0.13 -18.12
C ARG A 153 -10.76 -0.48 -17.93
N ALA A 154 -11.27 -1.23 -18.91
CA ALA A 154 -12.55 -1.93 -18.82
C ALA A 154 -12.52 -3.00 -17.72
N ASP A 155 -11.46 -3.81 -17.66
CA ASP A 155 -11.28 -4.83 -16.63
C ASP A 155 -11.21 -4.22 -15.22
N VAL A 156 -10.49 -3.11 -15.07
CA VAL A 156 -10.42 -2.37 -13.79
C VAL A 156 -11.80 -1.83 -13.39
N ALA A 157 -12.59 -1.33 -14.34
CA ALA A 157 -13.94 -0.84 -14.08
C ALA A 157 -14.88 -1.98 -13.64
N LEU A 158 -14.81 -3.14 -14.28
CA LEU A 158 -15.58 -4.33 -13.93
C LEU A 158 -15.27 -4.79 -12.49
N ARG A 159 -13.98 -4.98 -12.16
CA ARG A 159 -13.54 -5.38 -10.80
C ARG A 159 -13.99 -4.37 -9.75
N ARG A 160 -14.03 -3.07 -10.08
CA ARG A 160 -14.53 -2.02 -9.18
C ARG A 160 -16.03 -2.17 -8.94
N GLN A 161 -16.82 -2.48 -9.96
CA GLN A 161 -18.27 -2.72 -9.81
C GLN A 161 -18.55 -3.96 -8.96
N GLU A 162 -17.86 -5.07 -9.21
CA GLU A 162 -17.98 -6.30 -8.43
C GLU A 162 -17.67 -6.06 -6.95
N ARG A 163 -16.58 -5.34 -6.64
CA ARG A 163 -16.22 -4.96 -5.27
C ARG A 163 -17.28 -4.10 -4.60
N ASN A 164 -17.86 -3.14 -5.31
CA ASN A 164 -18.92 -2.29 -4.76
C ASN A 164 -20.16 -3.13 -4.44
N ARG A 165 -20.54 -4.04 -5.33
CA ARG A 165 -21.66 -4.97 -5.13
C ARG A 165 -21.44 -5.88 -3.91
N MET A 166 -20.25 -6.49 -3.78
CA MET A 166 -19.92 -7.33 -2.61
C MET A 166 -20.00 -6.53 -1.30
N ARG A 167 -19.54 -5.27 -1.29
CA ARG A 167 -19.65 -4.39 -0.12
C ARG A 167 -21.10 -4.05 0.23
N GLU A 168 -21.95 -3.81 -0.77
CA GLU A 168 -23.38 -3.56 -0.57
C GLU A 168 -24.10 -4.80 -0.04
N GLU A 169 -23.81 -5.98 -0.60
CA GLU A 169 -24.35 -7.26 -0.14
C GLU A 169 -23.91 -7.56 1.30
N ALA A 170 -22.63 -7.34 1.65
CA ALA A 170 -22.12 -7.51 3.02
C ALA A 170 -22.79 -6.55 4.01
N ARG A 171 -23.03 -5.28 3.62
CA ARG A 171 -23.79 -4.31 4.44
C ARG A 171 -25.24 -4.72 4.63
N ARG A 172 -25.87 -5.27 3.60
CA ARG A 172 -27.27 -5.74 3.65
C ARG A 172 -27.42 -6.98 4.55
N ASN A 173 -26.43 -7.87 4.55
CA ASN A 173 -26.44 -9.11 5.31
C ASN A 173 -25.96 -8.96 6.76
N ASN A 174 -25.38 -7.81 7.13
CA ASN A 174 -25.03 -7.49 8.51
C ASN A 174 -25.50 -6.06 8.86
N PRO A 175 -26.83 -5.84 8.94
CA PRO A 175 -27.38 -4.59 9.42
C PRO A 175 -27.08 -4.53 10.92
N GLY A 176 -26.16 -3.67 11.33
CA GLY A 176 -25.92 -3.39 12.74
C GLY A 176 -27.21 -2.98 13.46
#